data_AF-A0A7Y5X2N5-F1
#
_entry.id   AF-A0A7Y5X2N5-F1
#
_cell.length_a   1.000
_cell.length_b   1.000
_cell.length_c   1.000
_cell.angle_alpha   90.00
_cell.angle_beta   90.00
_cell.angle_gamma   90.00
#
_symmetry.space_group_name_H-M   'P 1'
#
loop_
_entity.id
_entity.type
_entity.pdbx_description
1 polymer ?
#
loop_
_entity_poly.entity_id
_entity_poly.type
_entity_poly.pdbx_seq_one_letter_code
_entity_poly.pdbx_strand_id
1 'polypeptide(L)' 'MRINLMIEGQEGVTWEQWLALAHAAEDANLEGLFRS' A
#
# COMPACT_ATOMS: atom_id res chain seq x y z
N MET A 1 -12.52 9.43 -11.49
CA MET A 1 -11.18 9.85 -11.00
C MET A 1 -10.65 8.69 -10.18
N ARG A 2 -9.41 8.26 -10.41
CA ARG A 2 -8.82 7.10 -9.73
C ARG A 2 -7.83 7.60 -8.69
N ILE A 3 -7.80 6.96 -7.51
CA ILE A 3 -6.91 7.34 -6.41
C ILE A 3 -6.07 6.12 -6.03
N ASN A 4 -4.76 6.32 -5.88
CA ASN A 4 -3.78 5.28 -5.56
C ASN A 4 -2.99 5.66 -4.31
N LEU A 5 -2.45 4.66 -3.59
CA LEU A 5 -1.56 4.81 -2.45
C LEU A 5 -0.09 4.72 -2.92
N MET A 6 0.75 5.67 -2.48
CA MET A 6 2.21 5.63 -2.61
C MET A 6 2.82 5.56 -1.22
N ILE A 7 3.77 4.65 -1.02
CA ILE A 7 4.52 4.50 0.24
C ILE A 7 5.98 4.87 0.03
N GLU A 8 6.50 5.70 0.93
CA GLU A 8 7.88 6.20 0.96
C GLU A 8 8.54 5.79 2.29
N GLY A 9 9.82 5.42 2.27
CA GLY A 9 10.56 5.05 3.49
C GLY A 9 10.24 3.66 4.03
N GLN A 10 10.38 2.63 3.19
CA GLN A 10 9.99 1.22 3.46
C GLN A 10 11.07 0.40 4.21
N GLU A 11 12.02 1.07 4.85
CA GLU A 11 13.09 0.40 5.61
C GLU A 11 12.51 -0.34 6.83
N GLY A 12 12.79 -1.64 6.91
CA GLY A 12 12.29 -2.50 7.98
C GLY A 12 10.84 -2.96 7.82
N VAL A 13 10.15 -2.63 6.71
CA VAL A 13 8.81 -3.16 6.44
C VAL A 13 8.89 -4.65 6.15
N THR A 14 8.21 -5.47 6.96
CA THR A 14 8.16 -6.92 6.76
C THR A 14 7.18 -7.29 5.67
N TRP A 15 7.25 -8.54 5.21
CA TRP A 15 6.32 -9.05 4.22
C TRP A 15 4.86 -9.03 4.70
N GLU A 16 4.62 -9.40 5.95
CA GLU A 16 3.29 -9.39 6.56
C GLU A 16 2.71 -7.98 6.63
N GLN A 17 3.57 -6.96 6.86
CA GLN A 17 3.16 -5.56 6.84
C GLN A 17 2.81 -5.11 5.40
N TRP A 18 3.56 -5.56 4.39
CA TRP A 18 3.19 -5.31 2.99
C TRP A 18 1.83 -5.90 2.62
N LEU A 19 1.52 -7.11 3.07
CA LEU A 19 0.19 -7.71 2.88
C LEU A 19 -0.90 -6.90 3.58
N ALA A 20 -0.65 -6.46 4.82
CA ALA A 20 -1.59 -5.61 5.55
C ALA A 20 -1.85 -4.28 4.84
N LEU A 21 -0.82 -3.67 4.24
CA LEU A 21 -0.95 -2.43 3.46
C LEU A 21 -1.73 -2.65 2.16
N ALA A 22 -1.53 -3.77 1.47
CA ALA A 22 -2.30 -4.12 0.28
C ALA A 22 -3.79 -4.28 0.62
N HIS A 23 -4.11 -5.04 1.67
CA HIS A 23 -5.49 -5.20 2.12
C HIS A 23 -6.12 -3.88 2.56
N ALA A 24 -5.39 -3.03 3.27
CA ALA A 24 -5.88 -1.71 3.66
C ALA A 24 -6.17 -0.81 2.44
N ALA A 25 -5.36 -0.89 1.38
CA ALA A 25 -5.61 -0.16 0.14
C ALA A 25 -6.87 -0.66 -0.57
N GLU A 26 -7.07 -1.98 -0.63
CA GLU A 26 -8.27 -2.61 -1.21
C GLU A 26 -9.53 -2.24 -0.42
N ASP A 27 -9.49 -2.34 0.90
CA ASP A 27 -10.61 -2.00 1.80
C ASP A 27 -10.97 -0.50 1.72
N ALA A 28 -9.97 0.36 1.46
CA ALA A 28 -10.16 1.79 1.22
C ALA A 28 -10.59 2.12 -0.22
N ASN A 29 -10.81 1.10 -1.06
CA ASN A 29 -11.20 1.21 -2.47
C ASN A 29 -10.19 2.03 -3.31
N LEU A 30 -8.90 1.92 -2.97
CA LEU A 30 -7.79 2.50 -3.73
C LEU A 30 -7.42 1.55 -4.87
N GLU A 31 -7.16 2.11 -6.06
CA GLU A 31 -6.99 1.31 -7.28
C GLU A 31 -5.56 0.79 -7.48
N GLY A 32 -4.64 1.17 -6.60
CA GLY A 32 -3.26 0.69 -6.67
C GLY A 32 -2.43 1.07 -5.46
N LEU A 33 -1.45 0.23 -5.17
CA LEU A 33 -0.40 0.44 -4.18
C LEU A 33 0.95 0.50 -4.91
N PHE A 34 1.67 1.61 -4.73
CA PHE A 34 2.97 1.89 -5.32
C PHE A 34 4.00 2.15 -4.21
N ARG A 35 5.28 1.92 -4.53
CA ARG A 35 6.41 2.22 -3.66
C ARG A 35 7.59 2.74 -4.48
N SER A 36 8.41 3.58 -3.86
CA SER A 36 9.72 4.00 -4.36
C SER A 36 10.86 3.08 -3.93
#